data_AF-A0A3N5ZV42-F1
#
_entry.id   AF-A0A3N5ZV42-F1
#
_cell.length_a   1.000
_cell.length_b   1.000
_cell.length_c   1.000
_cell.angle_alpha   90.00
_cell.angle_beta   90.00
_cell.angle_gamma   90.00
#
_symmetry.space_group_name_H-M   'P 1'
#
loop_
_entity.id
_entity.type
_entity.pdbx_description
1 polymer ?
#
loop_
_entity_poly.entity_id
_entity_poly.type
_entity_poly.pdbx_seq_one_letter_code
_entity_poly.pdbx_strand_id
1 'polypeptide(L)'
;MLKKTGLILIAFAGISTLILLGIVADPPLSYRMLICLFGGGFLLSSLWRLRLSQVKNRNLKQIVEERTRELTDANKNLVDEITRHHATEASLRESEKKYRLLAEHANDIIWTLSMDLNFTYVSPSIRRIRGYTPEEGMNQDLEEVLAPDSLEIATRIYA
;
A
#
# COMPACT_ATOMS: atom_id res chain seq x y z
N MET A 1 50.47 0.90 -2.62
CA MET A 1 51.15 2.21 -2.39
C MET A 1 50.40 3.17 -1.44
N LEU A 2 49.18 2.86 -0.98
CA LEU A 2 48.36 3.76 -0.12
C LEU A 2 48.75 3.81 1.37
N LYS A 3 49.52 2.85 1.91
CA LYS A 3 49.93 2.85 3.33
C LYS A 3 51.04 3.86 3.65
N LYS A 4 51.96 4.12 2.71
CA LYS A 4 53.07 5.09 2.91
C LYS A 4 52.59 6.55 2.88
N THR A 5 51.56 6.86 2.09
CA THR A 5 51.00 8.22 1.99
C THR A 5 50.20 8.61 3.24
N GLY A 6 49.50 7.67 3.88
CA GLY A 6 48.80 7.93 5.15
C GLY A 6 49.74 8.18 6.33
N LEU A 7 50.88 7.49 6.39
CA LEU A 7 51.86 7.63 7.49
C LEU A 7 52.57 8.99 7.47
N ILE A 8 52.88 9.51 6.27
CA ILE A 8 53.48 10.84 6.07
C ILE A 8 52.49 11.94 6.48
N LEU A 9 51.21 11.77 6.16
CA LEU A 9 50.15 12.74 6.48
C LEU A 9 49.91 12.86 8.00
N ILE A 10 49.96 11.74 8.73
CA ILE A 10 49.82 11.71 10.19
C ILE A 10 51.03 12.38 10.88
N ALA A 11 52.24 12.12 10.36
CA ALA A 11 53.46 12.76 10.87
C ALA A 11 53.43 14.29 10.69
N PHE A 12 52.94 14.79 9.54
CA PHE A 12 52.81 16.23 9.28
C PHE A 12 51.69 16.90 10.11
N ALA A 13 50.57 16.23 10.33
CA ALA A 13 49.48 16.74 11.16
C ALA A 13 49.89 16.90 12.64
N GLY A 14 50.67 15.95 13.19
CA GLY A 14 51.18 16.03 14.55
C GLY A 14 52.15 17.20 14.77
N ILE A 15 53.08 17.42 13.83
CA ILE A 15 54.04 18.53 13.89
C ILE A 15 53.34 19.89 13.79
N SER A 16 52.33 20.03 12.92
CA SER A 16 51.53 21.26 12.81
C SER A 16 50.76 21.60 14.09
N THR A 17 50.29 20.58 14.83
CA THR A 17 49.52 20.77 16.07
C THR A 17 50.44 21.14 17.25
N LEU A 18 51.65 20.57 17.30
CA LEU A 18 52.70 20.91 18.28
C LEU A 18 53.23 22.34 18.12
N ILE A 19 53.28 22.88 16.90
CA ILE A 19 53.65 24.27 16.62
C ILE A 19 52.56 25.25 17.08
N LEU A 20 51.27 24.92 16.86
CA LEU A 20 50.12 25.72 17.34
C LEU A 20 50.00 25.76 18.87
N LEU A 21 50.46 24.70 19.55
CA LEU A 21 50.56 24.63 21.02
C LEU A 21 51.83 25.28 21.58
N GLY A 22 52.73 25.80 20.74
CA GLY A 22 53.94 26.52 21.16
C GLY A 22 55.07 25.63 21.69
N ILE A 23 55.05 24.32 21.40
CA ILE A 23 55.98 23.33 21.99
C ILE A 23 57.32 23.25 21.22
N VAL A 24 57.39 23.73 19.97
CA VAL A 24 58.58 23.68 19.11
C VAL A 24 58.95 25.07 18.58
N ALA A 25 60.24 25.41 18.58
CA ALA A 25 60.77 26.69 18.09
C ALA A 25 60.57 26.89 16.58
N ASP A 26 60.36 28.15 16.19
CA ASP A 26 59.95 28.60 14.85
C ASP A 26 60.72 27.90 13.71
N PRO A 27 60.03 27.16 12.81
CA PRO A 27 60.69 26.45 11.73
C PRO A 27 61.18 27.43 10.63
N PRO A 28 62.27 27.10 9.91
CA PRO A 28 62.85 27.95 8.88
C PRO A 28 61.87 28.26 7.73
N LEU A 29 62.07 29.41 7.07
CA LEU A 29 61.17 29.99 6.06
C LEU A 29 60.77 29.02 4.92
N SER A 30 61.65 28.07 4.57
CA SER A 30 61.42 27.05 3.54
C SER A 30 60.33 26.03 3.92
N TYR A 31 60.12 25.76 5.21
CA TYR A 31 59.15 24.77 5.71
C TYR A 31 57.75 25.39 5.89
N ARG A 32 57.67 26.70 6.13
CA ARG A 32 56.40 27.46 6.21
C ARG A 32 55.60 27.41 4.90
N MET A 33 56.28 27.47 3.75
CA MET A 33 55.64 27.40 2.44
C MET A 33 55.10 25.99 2.14
N LEU A 34 55.82 24.95 2.55
CA LEU A 34 55.40 23.55 2.43
C LEU A 34 54.20 23.22 3.34
N ILE A 35 54.18 23.72 4.58
CA ILE A 35 53.04 23.55 5.50
C ILE A 35 51.78 24.24 4.93
N CYS A 36 51.90 25.41 4.31
CA CYS A 36 50.77 26.07 3.64
C CYS A 36 50.28 25.29 2.40
N LEU A 37 51.20 24.79 1.57
CA LEU A 37 50.87 24.01 0.37
C LEU A 37 50.21 22.66 0.69
N PHE A 38 50.71 21.93 1.70
CA PHE A 38 50.19 20.62 2.09
C PHE A 38 49.03 20.68 3.10
N GLY A 39 49.09 21.59 4.08
CA GLY A 39 48.04 21.81 5.08
C GLY A 39 46.78 22.44 4.48
N GLY A 40 46.94 23.36 3.53
CA GLY A 40 45.85 23.96 2.78
C GLY A 40 45.07 22.94 1.95
N GLY A 41 45.76 22.04 1.24
CA GLY A 41 45.12 20.97 0.46
C GLY A 41 44.38 19.93 1.32
N PHE A 42 44.93 19.59 2.49
CA PHE A 42 44.27 18.67 3.42
C PHE A 42 43.02 19.30 4.05
N LEU A 43 43.12 20.55 4.51
CA LEU A 43 41.97 21.32 5.02
C LEU A 43 40.92 21.56 3.94
N LEU A 44 41.31 21.91 2.71
CA LEU A 44 40.39 22.05 1.58
C LEU A 44 39.70 20.72 1.26
N SER A 45 40.41 19.59 1.25
CA SER A 45 39.78 18.27 1.00
C SER A 45 38.86 17.84 2.16
N SER A 46 39.21 18.18 3.40
CA SER A 46 38.42 17.87 4.60
C SER A 46 37.18 18.76 4.68
N LEU A 47 37.32 20.06 4.43
CA LEU A 47 36.23 21.03 4.32
C LEU A 47 35.33 20.71 3.13
N TRP A 48 35.87 20.29 1.99
CA TRP A 48 35.08 19.86 0.84
C TRP A 48 34.34 18.54 1.12
N ARG A 49 34.97 17.57 1.79
CA ARG A 49 34.30 16.35 2.29
C ARG A 49 33.19 16.68 3.28
N LEU A 50 33.44 17.60 4.21
CA LEU A 50 32.44 18.04 5.19
C LEU A 50 31.29 18.77 4.48
N ARG A 51 31.59 19.69 3.56
CA ARG A 51 30.61 20.40 2.73
C ARG A 51 29.75 19.43 1.93
N LEU A 52 30.36 18.43 1.27
CA LEU A 52 29.64 17.39 0.54
C LEU A 52 28.75 16.55 1.45
N SER A 53 29.27 16.14 2.62
CA SER A 53 28.49 15.40 3.61
C SER A 53 27.29 16.21 4.09
N GLN A 54 27.47 17.50 4.35
CA GLN A 54 26.41 18.42 4.75
C GLN A 54 25.36 18.61 3.65
N VAL A 55 25.77 18.73 2.39
CA VAL A 55 24.85 18.83 1.25
C VAL A 55 24.09 17.53 1.04
N LYS A 56 24.77 16.38 1.08
CA LYS A 56 24.12 15.05 0.99
C LYS A 56 23.11 14.85 2.11
N ASN A 57 23.47 15.21 3.33
CA ASN A 57 22.58 15.09 4.49
C ASN A 57 21.36 16.01 4.41
N ARG A 58 21.51 17.23 3.85
CA ARG A 58 20.35 18.13 3.63
C ARG A 58 19.40 17.57 2.59
N ASN A 59 19.92 17.16 1.43
CA ASN A 59 19.08 16.62 0.36
C ASN A 59 18.36 15.35 0.82
N LEU A 60 19.05 14.46 1.55
CA LEU A 60 18.46 13.24 2.07
C LEU A 60 17.33 13.52 3.08
N LYS A 61 17.53 14.48 3.99
CA LYS A 61 16.47 14.89 4.93
C LYS A 61 15.24 15.41 4.22
N GLN A 62 15.43 16.26 3.20
CA GLN A 62 14.30 16.79 2.42
C GLN A 62 13.53 15.67 1.71
N ILE A 63 14.22 14.73 1.05
CA ILE A 63 13.59 13.59 0.39
C ILE A 63 12.81 12.73 1.39
N VAL A 64 13.38 12.46 2.57
CA VAL A 64 12.70 11.67 3.60
C VAL A 64 11.45 12.38 4.09
N GLU A 65 11.50 13.68 4.36
CA GLU A 65 10.34 14.45 4.79
C GLU A 65 9.24 14.48 3.73
N GLU A 66 9.61 14.67 2.46
CA GLU A 66 8.67 14.67 1.33
C GLU A 66 8.00 13.30 1.16
N ARG A 67 8.78 12.22 1.09
CA ARG A 67 8.24 10.86 0.98
C ARG A 67 7.45 10.44 2.20
N THR A 68 7.79 10.93 3.39
CA THR A 68 7.01 10.67 4.60
C THR A 68 5.65 11.36 4.52
N ARG A 69 5.57 12.60 4.03
CA ARG A 69 4.29 13.27 3.80
C ARG A 69 3.44 12.54 2.77
N GLU A 70 4.02 12.20 1.62
CA GLU A 70 3.31 11.45 0.59
C GLU A 70 2.77 10.13 1.13
N LEU A 71 3.56 9.41 1.92
CA LEU A 71 3.15 8.14 2.51
C LEU A 71 2.06 8.34 3.57
N THR A 72 2.12 9.40 4.38
CA THR A 72 1.07 9.70 5.36
C THR A 72 -0.25 10.07 4.67
N ASP A 73 -0.18 10.83 3.58
CA ASP A 73 -1.36 11.22 2.81
C ASP A 73 -1.97 10.01 2.10
N ALA A 74 -1.14 9.17 1.47
CA ALA A 74 -1.58 7.92 0.86
C ALA A 74 -2.20 6.97 1.90
N ASN A 75 -1.60 6.83 3.08
CA ASN A 75 -2.12 5.99 4.14
C ASN A 75 -3.48 6.51 4.65
N LYS A 76 -3.62 7.82 4.83
CA LYS A 76 -4.91 8.42 5.18
C LYS A 76 -5.98 8.11 4.13
N ASN A 77 -5.67 8.28 2.85
CA ASN A 77 -6.60 7.98 1.76
C ASN A 77 -7.01 6.50 1.74
N LEU A 78 -6.06 5.58 1.97
CA LEU A 78 -6.34 4.15 2.06
C LEU A 78 -7.24 3.81 3.25
N VAL A 79 -7.00 4.43 4.41
CA VAL A 79 -7.85 4.25 5.60
C VAL A 79 -9.28 4.74 5.34
N ASP A 80 -9.42 5.90 4.70
CA ASP A 80 -10.74 6.44 4.33
C ASP A 80 -11.45 5.54 3.32
N GLU A 81 -10.72 5.01 2.33
CA GLU A 81 -11.26 4.06 1.35
C GLU A 81 -11.70 2.74 1.98
N ILE A 82 -10.88 2.16 2.86
CA ILE A 82 -11.21 0.93 3.61
C ILE A 82 -12.44 1.15 4.49
N THR A 83 -12.50 2.28 5.20
CA THR A 83 -13.64 2.63 6.05
C THR A 83 -14.93 2.72 5.24
N ARG A 84 -14.87 3.39 4.08
CA ARG A 84 -16.00 3.48 3.16
C ARG A 84 -16.40 2.11 2.60
N HIS A 85 -15.44 1.28 2.22
CA HIS A 85 -15.70 -0.07 1.71
C HIS A 85 -16.42 -0.93 2.76
N HIS A 86 -15.93 -0.93 4.01
CA HIS A 86 -16.57 -1.67 5.09
C HIS A 86 -17.98 -1.14 5.43
N ALA A 87 -18.19 0.18 5.37
CA ALA A 87 -19.52 0.74 5.57
C ALA A 87 -20.51 0.29 4.46
N THR A 88 -20.07 0.29 3.21
CA THR A 88 -20.86 -0.22 2.08
C THR A 88 -21.15 -1.72 2.21
N GLU A 89 -20.16 -2.53 2.55
CA GLU A 89 -20.32 -3.96 2.75
C GLU A 89 -21.27 -4.27 3.90
N ALA A 90 -21.16 -3.55 5.02
CA ALA A 90 -22.05 -3.70 6.16
C ALA A 90 -23.50 -3.37 5.80
N SER A 91 -23.72 -2.26 5.08
CA SER A 91 -25.05 -1.85 4.60
C SER A 91 -25.65 -2.85 3.61
N LEU A 92 -24.82 -3.39 2.69
CA LEU A 92 -25.23 -4.43 1.77
C LEU A 92 -25.65 -5.69 2.52
N ARG A 93 -24.83 -6.15 3.46
CA ARG A 93 -25.10 -7.34 4.27
C ARG A 93 -26.36 -7.19 5.14
N GLU A 94 -26.61 -6.01 5.69
CA GLU A 94 -27.84 -5.74 6.44
C GLU A 94 -29.06 -5.79 5.53
N SER A 95 -28.97 -5.18 4.34
CA SER A 95 -30.04 -5.22 3.34
C SER A 95 -30.31 -6.64 2.88
N GLU A 96 -29.27 -7.43 2.56
CA GLU A 96 -29.40 -8.84 2.18
C GLU A 96 -30.07 -9.68 3.28
N LYS A 97 -29.68 -9.48 4.55
CA LYS A 97 -30.34 -10.15 5.68
C LYS A 97 -31.82 -9.78 5.75
N LYS A 98 -32.15 -8.50 5.59
CA LYS A 98 -33.53 -8.02 5.59
C LYS A 98 -34.33 -8.65 4.45
N TYR A 99 -33.80 -8.66 3.23
CA TYR A 99 -34.47 -9.30 2.08
C TYR A 99 -34.64 -10.80 2.28
N ARG A 100 -33.63 -11.48 2.83
CA ARG A 100 -33.71 -12.90 3.15
C ARG A 100 -34.82 -13.20 4.16
N LEU A 101 -34.90 -12.44 5.25
CA LEU A 101 -35.97 -12.58 6.24
C LEU A 101 -37.35 -12.35 5.60
N LEU A 102 -37.50 -11.33 4.76
CA LEU A 102 -38.75 -11.07 4.06
C LEU A 102 -39.13 -12.23 3.12
N ALA A 103 -38.17 -12.78 2.38
CA ALA A 103 -38.41 -13.90 1.47
C ALA A 103 -38.73 -15.21 2.20
N GLU A 104 -38.06 -15.50 3.32
CA GLU A 104 -38.30 -16.70 4.13
C GLU A 104 -39.68 -16.71 4.80
N HIS A 105 -40.13 -15.52 5.23
CA HIS A 105 -41.41 -15.32 5.89
C HIS A 105 -42.56 -14.91 4.95
N ALA A 106 -42.30 -14.74 3.65
CA ALA A 106 -43.34 -14.49 2.67
C ALA A 106 -44.34 -15.67 2.64
N ASN A 107 -45.61 -15.34 2.48
CA ASN A 107 -46.64 -16.36 2.30
C ASN A 107 -46.64 -16.94 0.89
N ASP A 108 -46.08 -16.23 -0.09
CA ASP A 108 -45.98 -16.69 -1.48
C ASP A 108 -44.62 -17.35 -1.77
N ILE A 109 -44.54 -18.14 -2.84
CA ILE A 109 -43.27 -18.68 -3.34
C ILE A 109 -42.62 -17.62 -4.21
N ILE A 110 -41.44 -17.19 -3.81
CA ILE A 110 -40.57 -16.30 -4.58
C ILE A 110 -39.52 -17.18 -5.25
N TRP A 111 -39.42 -17.07 -6.57
CA TRP A 111 -38.41 -17.78 -7.35
C TRP A 111 -37.82 -16.87 -8.40
N THR A 112 -36.60 -17.17 -8.82
CA THR A 112 -35.91 -16.48 -9.91
C THR A 112 -35.42 -17.49 -10.92
N LEU A 113 -35.35 -17.09 -12.18
CA LEU A 113 -34.89 -17.92 -13.30
C LEU A 113 -33.64 -17.31 -13.93
N SER A 114 -32.76 -18.15 -14.48
CA SER A 114 -31.75 -17.72 -15.44
C SER A 114 -32.39 -17.47 -16.81
N MET A 115 -31.62 -16.88 -17.75
CA MET A 115 -32.07 -16.71 -19.14
C MET A 115 -32.37 -18.06 -19.82
N ASP A 116 -31.71 -19.14 -19.39
CA ASP A 116 -31.93 -20.50 -19.86
C ASP A 116 -33.12 -21.19 -19.17
N LEU A 117 -33.98 -20.43 -18.48
CA LEU A 117 -35.18 -20.91 -17.78
C LEU A 117 -34.93 -21.89 -16.62
N ASN A 118 -33.71 -21.92 -16.08
CA ASN A 118 -33.38 -22.72 -14.90
C ASN A 118 -33.63 -21.94 -13.61
N PHE A 119 -34.21 -22.58 -12.59
CA PHE A 119 -34.40 -21.96 -11.27
C PHE A 119 -33.05 -21.63 -10.63
N THR A 120 -32.83 -20.34 -10.36
CA THR A 120 -31.62 -19.82 -9.70
C THR A 120 -31.82 -19.62 -8.21
N TYR A 121 -33.06 -19.41 -7.78
CA TYR A 121 -33.44 -19.29 -6.38
C TYR A 121 -34.90 -19.68 -6.20
N VAL A 122 -35.21 -20.34 -5.08
CA VAL A 122 -36.57 -20.64 -4.63
C VAL A 122 -36.64 -20.38 -3.13
N SER A 123 -37.64 -19.63 -2.67
CA SER A 123 -37.82 -19.30 -1.26
C SER A 123 -38.28 -20.51 -0.43
N PRO A 124 -37.91 -20.61 0.86
CA PRO A 124 -38.33 -21.70 1.74
C PRO A 124 -39.84 -21.86 1.95
N SER A 125 -40.64 -20.86 1.57
CA SER A 125 -42.10 -20.93 1.56
C SER A 125 -42.65 -22.04 0.65
N ILE A 126 -41.88 -22.52 -0.34
CA ILE A 126 -42.24 -23.66 -1.19
C ILE A 126 -42.59 -24.91 -0.37
N ARG A 127 -41.90 -25.13 0.76
CA ARG A 127 -42.19 -26.26 1.65
C ARG A 127 -43.58 -26.18 2.25
N ARG A 128 -44.03 -24.98 2.60
CA ARG A 128 -45.36 -24.77 3.17
C ARG A 128 -46.47 -24.88 2.12
N ILE A 129 -46.23 -24.39 0.91
CA ILE A 129 -47.25 -24.30 -0.14
C ILE A 129 -47.32 -25.58 -0.98
N ARG A 130 -46.19 -26.08 -1.47
CA ARG A 130 -46.12 -27.24 -2.38
C ARG A 130 -45.55 -28.51 -1.74
N GLY A 131 -44.98 -28.42 -0.53
CA GLY A 131 -44.43 -29.58 0.19
C GLY A 131 -42.99 -29.95 -0.18
N TYR A 132 -42.40 -29.32 -1.21
CA TYR A 132 -41.03 -29.57 -1.64
C TYR A 132 -40.01 -28.77 -0.83
N THR A 133 -38.78 -29.27 -0.74
CA THR A 133 -37.64 -28.48 -0.27
C THR A 133 -37.22 -27.46 -1.34
N PRO A 134 -36.55 -26.34 -0.96
CA PRO A 134 -35.98 -25.41 -1.93
C PRO A 134 -35.06 -26.09 -2.94
N GLU A 135 -34.27 -27.06 -2.48
CA GLU A 135 -33.33 -27.82 -3.30
C GLU A 135 -34.04 -28.68 -4.35
N GLU A 136 -35.13 -29.36 -3.96
CA GLU A 136 -35.98 -30.09 -4.90
C GLU A 136 -36.69 -29.14 -5.88
N GLY A 137 -37.22 -28.02 -5.37
CA GLY A 137 -37.87 -27.00 -6.18
C GLY A 137 -36.95 -26.37 -7.23
N MET A 138 -35.67 -26.18 -6.91
CA MET A 138 -34.67 -25.68 -7.86
C MET A 138 -34.30 -26.69 -8.95
N ASN A 139 -34.51 -27.99 -8.72
CA ASN A 139 -34.22 -29.05 -9.69
C ASN A 139 -35.42 -29.41 -10.58
N GLN A 140 -36.57 -28.76 -10.40
CA GLN A 140 -37.73 -29.01 -11.26
C GLN A 140 -37.59 -28.27 -12.59
N ASP A 141 -38.07 -28.87 -13.66
CA ASP A 141 -38.17 -28.19 -14.94
C ASP A 141 -39.39 -27.27 -14.96
N LEU A 142 -39.30 -26.18 -15.73
CA LEU A 142 -40.39 -25.21 -15.86
C LEU A 142 -41.69 -25.86 -16.37
N GLU A 143 -41.56 -26.91 -17.20
CA GLU A 143 -42.67 -27.70 -17.74
C GLU A 143 -43.42 -28.52 -16.67
N GLU A 144 -42.73 -28.92 -15.59
CA GLU A 144 -43.34 -29.64 -14.46
C GLU A 144 -44.08 -28.70 -13.50
N VAL A 145 -43.73 -27.42 -13.53
CA VAL A 145 -44.25 -26.39 -12.61
C VAL A 145 -45.40 -25.61 -13.24
N LEU A 146 -45.33 -25.33 -14.54
CA LEU A 146 -46.32 -24.53 -15.27
C LEU A 146 -47.32 -25.40 -16.04
N ALA A 147 -48.55 -24.94 -16.15
CA ALA A 147 -49.51 -25.53 -17.09
C ALA A 147 -49.03 -25.29 -18.55
N PRO A 148 -49.37 -26.17 -19.51
CA PRO A 148 -48.90 -26.07 -20.90
C PRO A 148 -49.12 -24.69 -21.54
N ASP A 149 -50.30 -24.10 -21.34
CA ASP A 149 -50.64 -22.78 -21.86
C ASP A 149 -49.77 -21.66 -21.26
N SER A 150 -49.37 -21.82 -19.99
CA SER A 150 -48.50 -20.84 -19.30
C SER A 150 -47.03 -21.00 -19.70
N LEU A 151 -46.59 -22.23 -19.96
CA LEU A 151 -45.26 -22.51 -20.48
C LEU A 151 -45.07 -21.86 -21.85
N GLU A 152 -46.05 -21.97 -22.76
CA GLU A 152 -45.98 -21.35 -24.09
C GLU A 152 -45.80 -19.82 -24.00
N ILE A 153 -46.49 -19.18 -23.06
CA ILE A 153 -46.36 -17.75 -22.80
C ILE A 153 -44.97 -17.41 -22.26
N ALA A 154 -44.47 -18.17 -21.29
CA ALA A 154 -43.16 -17.95 -20.70
C ALA A 154 -42.05 -18.09 -21.76
N THR A 155 -42.07 -19.15 -22.57
CA THR A 155 -41.08 -19.34 -23.65
C THR A 155 -41.13 -18.20 -24.66
N ARG A 156 -42.31 -17.68 -25.02
CA ARG A 156 -42.44 -16.56 -25.97
C ARG A 156 -41.86 -15.24 -25.44
N ILE A 157 -41.90 -15.02 -24.12
CA ILE A 157 -41.39 -13.79 -23.50
C ILE A 157 -39.86 -13.83 -23.38
N TYR A 158 -39.30 -15.00 -23.12
CA TYR A 158 -37.87 -15.18 -22.85
C TYR A 158 -37.04 -15.70 -24.05
N ALA A 159 -37.68 -16.14 -25.16
CA ALA A 159 -37.03 -16.50 -26.43
C ALA A 159 -36.92 -15.31 -27.39
#